data_AF-A0A842RW40-F1
#
_entry.id   AF-A0A842RW40-F1
#
_cell.length_a   1.000
_cell.length_b   1.000
_cell.length_c   1.000
_cell.angle_alpha   90.00
_cell.angle_beta   90.00
_cell.angle_gamma   90.00
#
_symmetry.space_group_name_H-M   'P 1'
#
loop_
_entity.id
_entity.type
_entity.pdbx_description
1 polymer ?
#
loop_
_entity_poly.entity_id
_entity_poly.type
_entity_poly.pdbx_seq_one_letter_code
_entity_poly.pdbx_strand_id
1 'polypeptide(L)'
;MKIVIFAPHPDDELFGCGGSLLKWLDEGNDIHLIYLTDNRALIDWGIKENQLIEECAQKYKDLTKDEIAKIALEEAINVSKSIGLPSSNIYLFKIHDQDLENNIELAVDLLREIAKGADRFVIPSDNNNHNDHQAAHTIAKKTAIELQLKDTEFYVYALYNVLKVPRDHQKKIKIADYRDQLYELMKGYKTQLCLKDTRMGLETFKRRRSERFGVFKYNEMNKFENF
;
A
#
# COMPACT_ATOMS: atom_id res chain seq x y z
N MET A 1 -12.62 2.94 -14.81
CA MET A 1 -11.95 1.63 -14.66
C MET A 1 -12.13 1.16 -13.23
N LYS A 2 -12.09 -0.15 -13.01
CA LYS A 2 -11.98 -0.75 -11.67
C LYS A 2 -10.50 -0.94 -11.33
N ILE A 3 -10.03 -0.28 -10.28
CA ILE A 3 -8.63 -0.30 -9.83
C ILE A 3 -8.57 -0.88 -8.42
N VAL A 4 -7.78 -1.93 -8.24
CA VAL A 4 -7.55 -2.56 -6.93
C VAL A 4 -6.14 -2.20 -6.45
N ILE A 5 -6.06 -1.54 -5.30
CA ILE A 5 -4.81 -1.08 -4.68
C ILE A 5 -4.52 -1.96 -3.48
N PHE A 6 -3.31 -2.51 -3.44
CA PHE A 6 -2.82 -3.40 -2.40
C PHE A 6 -1.84 -2.61 -1.53
N ALA A 7 -2.23 -2.32 -0.29
CA ALA A 7 -1.37 -1.76 0.73
C ALA A 7 -1.00 -2.89 1.71
N PRO A 8 0.25 -3.38 1.71
CA PRO A 8 0.69 -4.36 2.69
C PRO A 8 0.40 -3.89 4.12
N HIS A 9 0.80 -2.65 4.43
CA HIS A 9 0.57 -2.00 5.71
C HIS A 9 -0.24 -0.69 5.53
N PRO A 10 -0.92 -0.20 6.58
CA PRO A 10 -1.51 1.13 6.60
C PRO A 10 -0.47 2.24 6.42
N ASP A 11 -0.56 2.99 5.32
CA ASP A 11 0.32 4.09 4.84
C ASP A 11 1.05 3.79 3.52
N ASP A 12 1.26 2.51 3.21
CA ASP A 12 1.95 2.06 1.99
C ASP A 12 1.24 2.58 0.73
N GLU A 13 -0.08 2.75 0.74
CA GLU A 13 -0.83 3.31 -0.38
C GLU A 13 -0.47 4.78 -0.61
N LEU A 14 -0.30 5.58 0.45
CA LEU A 14 0.02 7.00 0.33
C LEU A 14 1.48 7.20 -0.09
N PHE A 15 2.40 6.43 0.48
CA PHE A 15 3.79 6.45 0.06
C PHE A 15 3.98 5.88 -1.35
N GLY A 16 3.28 4.80 -1.70
CA GLY A 16 3.41 4.14 -2.98
C GLY A 16 2.76 4.90 -4.12
N CYS A 17 1.47 5.17 -4.00
CA CYS A 17 0.61 5.60 -5.11
C CYS A 17 -0.42 6.67 -4.75
N GLY A 18 -0.33 7.32 -3.58
CA GLY A 18 -1.41 8.15 -3.05
C GLY A 18 -1.81 9.28 -3.99
N GLY A 19 -0.85 9.92 -4.67
CA GLY A 19 -1.16 11.00 -5.61
C GLY A 19 -1.88 10.48 -6.85
N SER A 20 -1.52 9.29 -7.31
CA SER A 20 -2.20 8.62 -8.42
C SER A 20 -3.58 8.11 -7.99
N LEU A 21 -3.73 7.62 -6.76
CA LEU A 21 -5.03 7.25 -6.16
C LEU A 21 -5.99 8.45 -6.21
N LEU A 22 -5.58 9.59 -5.66
CA LEU A 22 -6.38 10.82 -5.68
C LEU A 22 -6.72 11.25 -7.11
N LYS A 23 -5.73 11.21 -8.00
CA LYS A 23 -5.93 11.50 -9.41
C LYS A 23 -6.95 10.57 -10.08
N TRP A 24 -6.88 9.27 -9.82
CA TRP A 24 -7.80 8.31 -10.41
C TRP A 24 -9.22 8.45 -9.85
N LEU A 25 -9.37 8.85 -8.59
CA LEU A 25 -10.68 9.22 -8.02
C LEU A 25 -11.28 10.45 -8.71
N ASP A 26 -10.50 11.51 -8.91
CA ASP A 26 -10.95 12.70 -9.64
C ASP A 26 -11.35 12.39 -11.08
N GLU A 27 -10.70 11.40 -11.70
CA GLU A 27 -11.04 10.90 -13.03
C GLU A 27 -12.28 9.98 -13.05
N GLY A 28 -12.91 9.75 -11.91
CA GLY A 28 -14.14 8.96 -11.79
C GLY A 28 -13.92 7.44 -11.86
N ASN A 29 -12.73 6.95 -11.49
CA ASN A 29 -12.47 5.51 -11.44
C ASN A 29 -13.03 4.88 -10.16
N ASP A 30 -13.40 3.61 -10.26
CA ASP A 30 -13.86 2.78 -9.15
C ASP A 30 -12.65 2.17 -8.44
N ILE A 31 -12.26 2.78 -7.32
CA ILE A 31 -11.06 2.40 -6.56
C ILE A 31 -11.46 1.50 -5.40
N HIS A 32 -10.82 0.33 -5.30
CA HIS A 32 -10.88 -0.58 -4.17
C HIS A 32 -9.53 -0.60 -3.47
N LEU A 33 -9.49 -0.24 -2.19
CA LEU A 33 -8.25 -0.17 -1.40
C LEU A 33 -8.24 -1.25 -0.33
N ILE A 34 -7.17 -2.03 -0.31
CA ILE A 34 -7.02 -3.20 0.53
C ILE A 34 -5.80 -3.03 1.41
N TYR A 35 -6.02 -3.04 2.73
CA TYR A 35 -4.97 -3.19 3.72
C TYR A 35 -4.85 -4.66 4.09
N LEU A 36 -3.71 -5.26 3.73
CA LEU A 36 -3.51 -6.70 3.86
C LEU A 36 -3.23 -7.07 5.32
N THR A 37 -2.34 -6.33 5.99
CA THR A 37 -1.98 -6.59 7.37
C THR A 37 -2.53 -5.56 8.34
N ASP A 38 -2.48 -5.89 9.63
CA ASP A 38 -2.99 -5.06 10.72
C ASP A 38 -1.94 -4.15 11.37
N ASN A 39 -0.68 -4.21 10.91
CA ASN A 39 0.42 -3.37 11.39
C ASN A 39 0.71 -3.49 12.89
N ARG A 40 0.37 -4.64 13.47
CA ARG A 40 0.50 -4.90 14.92
C ARG A 40 1.93 -4.84 15.45
N ALA A 41 2.93 -5.04 14.58
CA ALA A 41 4.33 -5.13 14.99
C ALA A 41 5.03 -3.77 14.96
N LEU A 42 4.38 -2.71 14.45
CA LEU A 42 4.96 -1.39 14.22
C LEU A 42 5.79 -0.84 15.38
N ILE A 43 5.20 -0.79 16.58
CA ILE A 43 5.83 -0.17 17.75
C ILE A 43 7.01 -1.03 18.23
N ASP A 44 6.82 -2.34 18.35
CA ASP A 44 7.87 -3.28 18.76
C ASP A 44 9.06 -3.26 17.79
N TRP A 45 8.78 -3.28 16.49
CA TRP A 45 9.80 -3.16 15.45
C TRP A 45 10.53 -1.82 15.56
N GLY A 46 9.79 -0.73 15.75
CA GLY A 46 10.37 0.59 15.92
C GLY A 46 11.27 0.72 17.16
N ILE A 47 10.98 0.00 18.25
CA ILE A 47 11.87 -0.10 19.42
C ILE A 47 13.14 -0.85 19.02
N LYS A 48 12.98 -2.06 18.45
CA LYS A 48 14.06 -2.98 18.10
C LYS A 48 15.07 -2.34 17.14
N GLU A 49 14.58 -1.65 16.11
CA GLU A 49 15.41 -1.04 15.07
C GLU A 49 15.81 0.41 15.41
N ASN A 50 15.52 0.89 16.63
CA ASN A 50 15.78 2.27 17.07
C ASN A 50 15.19 3.32 16.11
N GLN A 51 13.99 3.03 15.59
CA GLN A 51 13.26 3.88 14.64
C GLN A 51 12.17 4.72 15.31
N LEU A 52 11.79 4.44 16.57
CA LEU A 52 10.77 5.25 17.24
C LEU A 52 11.22 6.66 17.60
N ILE A 53 10.28 7.58 17.48
CA ILE A 53 10.35 8.93 18.03
C ILE A 53 9.65 8.92 19.38
N GLU A 54 10.44 9.04 20.44
CA GLU A 54 10.02 8.88 21.83
C GLU A 54 8.77 9.69 22.20
N GLU A 55 8.77 10.98 21.87
CA GLU A 55 7.73 11.95 22.26
C GLU A 55 6.33 11.55 21.78
N CYS A 56 6.21 10.94 20.60
CA CYS A 56 4.91 10.53 20.09
C CYS A 56 4.57 9.08 20.48
N ALA A 57 5.60 8.23 20.63
CA ALA A 57 5.44 6.81 20.84
C ALA A 57 5.08 6.46 22.29
N GLN A 58 5.35 7.37 23.24
CA GLN A 58 5.17 7.15 24.67
C GLN A 58 3.82 6.53 25.04
N LYS A 59 2.72 7.00 24.43
CA LYS A 59 1.36 6.52 24.70
C LYS A 59 1.02 5.16 24.07
N TYR A 60 1.88 4.63 23.20
CA TYR A 60 1.71 3.37 22.50
C TYR A 60 2.59 2.24 23.07
N LYS A 61 3.65 2.58 23.81
CA LYS A 61 4.66 1.61 24.29
C LYS A 61 4.13 0.55 25.25
N ASP A 62 3.12 0.91 26.04
CA ASP A 62 2.52 0.00 27.02
C ASP A 62 1.30 -0.76 26.45
N LEU A 63 0.96 -0.54 25.18
CA LEU A 63 -0.15 -1.22 24.52
C LEU A 63 0.27 -2.58 23.99
N THR A 64 -0.68 -3.50 24.00
CA THR A 64 -0.53 -4.80 23.35
C THR A 64 -0.53 -4.66 21.82
N LYS A 65 0.04 -5.65 21.12
CA LYS A 65 -0.01 -5.74 19.65
C LYS A 65 -1.43 -5.63 19.08
N ASP A 66 -2.40 -6.24 19.74
CA ASP A 66 -3.80 -6.19 19.30
C ASP A 66 -4.42 -4.78 19.46
N GLU A 67 -4.04 -4.05 20.52
CA GLU A 67 -4.44 -2.65 20.70
C GLU A 67 -3.81 -1.74 19.65
N ILE A 68 -2.52 -1.96 19.33
CA ILE A 68 -1.84 -1.26 18.23
C ILE A 68 -2.52 -1.53 16.89
N ALA A 69 -2.80 -2.80 16.58
CA ALA A 69 -3.52 -3.17 15.35
C ALA A 69 -4.88 -2.48 15.25
N LYS A 70 -5.65 -2.47 16.33
CA LYS A 70 -6.95 -1.79 16.36
C LYS A 70 -6.81 -0.30 16.02
N ILE A 71 -5.84 0.39 16.64
CA ILE A 71 -5.60 1.82 16.39
C ILE A 71 -5.15 2.04 14.93
N ALA A 72 -4.18 1.26 14.44
CA ALA A 72 -3.66 1.41 13.08
C ALA A 72 -4.75 1.18 12.01
N LEU A 73 -5.60 0.18 12.20
CA LEU A 73 -6.72 -0.09 11.31
C LEU A 73 -7.82 0.99 11.36
N GLU A 74 -8.08 1.58 12.54
CA GLU A 74 -8.96 2.75 12.66
C GLU A 74 -8.38 3.96 11.93
N GLU A 75 -7.07 4.21 12.04
CA GLU A 75 -6.37 5.25 11.28
C GLU A 75 -6.51 5.01 9.77
N ALA A 76 -6.29 3.79 9.28
CA ALA A 76 -6.46 3.40 7.88
C ALA A 76 -7.86 3.69 7.35
N ILE A 77 -8.90 3.30 8.10
CA ILE A 77 -10.30 3.60 7.74
C ILE A 77 -10.54 5.10 7.66
N ASN A 78 -10.08 5.85 8.66
CA ASN A 78 -10.32 7.29 8.75
C ASN A 78 -9.60 8.05 7.62
N VAL A 79 -8.37 7.68 7.31
CA VAL A 79 -7.62 8.24 6.17
C VAL A 79 -8.32 7.88 4.86
N SER A 80 -8.67 6.61 4.64
CA SER A 80 -9.37 6.15 3.44
C SER A 80 -10.71 6.87 3.21
N LYS A 81 -11.48 7.13 4.28
CA LYS A 81 -12.71 7.93 4.20
C LYS A 81 -12.41 9.40 3.87
N SER A 82 -11.33 9.95 4.43
CA SER A 82 -10.91 11.34 4.18
C SER A 82 -10.37 11.55 2.75
N ILE A 83 -9.85 10.49 2.13
CA ILE A 83 -9.52 10.46 0.69
C ILE A 83 -10.79 10.59 -0.17
N GLY A 84 -11.95 10.16 0.34
CA GLY A 84 -13.23 10.13 -0.38
C GLY A 84 -13.66 8.74 -0.84
N LEU A 85 -13.02 7.66 -0.37
CA LEU A 85 -13.45 6.31 -0.70
C LEU A 85 -14.75 5.94 0.03
N PRO A 86 -15.72 5.32 -0.67
CA PRO A 86 -16.89 4.76 -0.01
C PRO A 86 -16.47 3.60 0.88
N SER A 87 -17.17 3.41 2.02
CA SER A 87 -16.82 2.35 2.98
C SER A 87 -16.92 0.94 2.39
N SER A 88 -17.72 0.75 1.34
CA SER A 88 -17.81 -0.52 0.59
C SER A 88 -16.54 -0.89 -0.17
N ASN A 89 -15.65 0.08 -0.39
CA ASN A 89 -14.44 -0.07 -1.18
C ASN A 89 -13.15 -0.04 -0.33
N ILE A 90 -13.30 -0.08 1.00
CA ILE A 90 -12.20 -0.12 1.96
C ILE A 90 -12.21 -1.50 2.61
N TYR A 91 -11.14 -2.27 2.40
CA TYR A 91 -11.04 -3.66 2.88
C TYR A 91 -9.89 -3.80 3.85
N LEU A 92 -10.16 -4.42 5.00
CA LEU A 92 -9.16 -4.76 6.00
C LEU A 92 -9.10 -6.27 6.15
N PHE A 93 -8.01 -6.90 5.71
CA PHE A 93 -7.87 -8.36 5.81
C PHE A 93 -7.42 -8.80 7.20
N LYS A 94 -6.75 -7.91 7.93
CA LYS A 94 -6.33 -8.13 9.32
C LYS A 94 -5.43 -9.35 9.50
N ILE A 95 -4.69 -9.70 8.45
CA ILE A 95 -3.61 -10.68 8.57
C ILE A 95 -2.56 -10.05 9.48
N HIS A 96 -1.91 -10.85 10.32
CA HIS A 96 -0.91 -10.31 11.22
C HIS A 96 0.28 -9.77 10.42
N ASP A 97 0.69 -8.56 10.76
CA ASP A 97 1.94 -7.95 10.29
C ASP A 97 3.13 -8.90 10.52
N GLN A 98 4.03 -8.97 9.53
CA GLN A 98 5.16 -9.89 9.38
C GLN A 98 4.79 -11.35 9.07
N ASP A 99 3.51 -11.67 8.88
CA ASP A 99 3.02 -13.04 8.66
C ASP A 99 2.25 -13.21 7.33
N LEU A 100 2.29 -12.21 6.43
CA LEU A 100 1.51 -12.27 5.19
C LEU A 100 1.95 -13.41 4.28
N GLU A 101 3.24 -13.75 4.28
CA GLU A 101 3.80 -14.86 3.49
C GLU A 101 3.20 -16.23 3.85
N ASN A 102 2.80 -16.43 5.11
CA ASN A 102 2.18 -17.66 5.59
C ASN A 102 0.67 -17.69 5.34
N ASN A 103 0.09 -16.58 4.87
CA ASN A 103 -1.35 -16.38 4.71
C ASN A 103 -1.74 -16.03 3.25
N ILE A 104 -0.90 -16.40 2.28
CA ILE A 104 -1.13 -16.10 0.85
C ILE A 104 -2.48 -16.66 0.38
N GLU A 105 -2.79 -17.93 0.66
CA GLU A 105 -4.06 -18.54 0.21
C GLU A 105 -5.28 -17.83 0.79
N LEU A 106 -5.23 -17.50 2.09
CA LEU A 106 -6.28 -16.76 2.77
C LEU A 106 -6.49 -15.38 2.12
N ALA A 107 -5.40 -14.66 1.84
CA ALA A 107 -5.48 -13.35 1.19
C ALA A 107 -6.07 -13.46 -0.22
N VAL A 108 -5.67 -14.46 -1.00
CA VAL A 108 -6.21 -14.73 -2.35
C VAL A 108 -7.72 -15.04 -2.30
N ASP A 109 -8.17 -15.84 -1.32
CA ASP A 109 -9.58 -16.14 -1.11
C ASP A 109 -10.40 -14.89 -0.78
N LEU A 110 -9.90 -14.03 0.13
CA LEU A 110 -10.56 -12.76 0.49
C LEU A 110 -10.61 -11.78 -0.69
N LEU A 111 -9.60 -11.80 -1.56
CA LEU A 111 -9.53 -10.97 -2.76
C LEU A 111 -10.50 -11.39 -3.86
N ARG A 112 -10.93 -12.66 -3.88
CA ARG A 112 -11.58 -13.27 -5.06
C ARG A 112 -12.74 -12.44 -5.61
N GLU A 113 -13.66 -12.00 -4.76
CA GLU A 113 -14.80 -11.19 -5.21
C GLU A 113 -14.42 -9.74 -5.51
N ILE A 114 -13.49 -9.17 -4.73
CA ILE A 114 -13.04 -7.79 -4.87
C ILE A 114 -12.30 -7.60 -6.22
N ALA A 115 -11.48 -8.57 -6.60
CA ALA A 115 -10.63 -8.53 -7.78
C ALA A 115 -11.35 -8.85 -9.10
N LYS A 116 -12.57 -9.40 -9.08
CA LYS A 116 -13.32 -9.73 -10.31
C LYS A 116 -13.47 -8.52 -11.22
N GLY A 117 -13.07 -8.69 -12.48
CA GLY A 117 -13.17 -7.66 -13.51
C GLY A 117 -12.33 -6.42 -13.24
N ALA A 118 -11.27 -6.52 -12.44
CA ALA A 118 -10.37 -5.40 -12.23
C ALA A 118 -9.59 -5.08 -13.52
N ASP A 119 -9.60 -3.82 -13.94
CA ASP A 119 -8.80 -3.35 -15.07
C ASP A 119 -7.33 -3.15 -14.67
N ARG A 120 -7.09 -2.86 -13.39
CA ARG A 120 -5.76 -2.54 -12.87
C ARG A 120 -5.55 -3.04 -11.46
N PHE A 121 -4.40 -3.66 -11.22
CA PHE A 121 -3.83 -3.88 -9.90
C PHE A 121 -2.70 -2.90 -9.65
N VAL A 122 -2.67 -2.29 -8.46
CA VAL A 122 -1.61 -1.38 -8.02
C VAL A 122 -0.96 -2.02 -6.80
N ILE A 123 0.30 -2.44 -6.94
CA ILE A 123 0.95 -3.36 -6.01
C ILE A 123 2.35 -2.88 -5.62
N PRO A 124 2.84 -3.24 -4.43
CA PRO A 124 4.23 -2.99 -4.10
C PRO A 124 5.16 -3.83 -4.99
N SER A 125 6.36 -3.33 -5.19
CA SER A 125 7.50 -4.08 -5.72
C SER A 125 7.94 -5.16 -4.73
N ASP A 126 8.29 -6.34 -5.23
CA ASP A 126 8.94 -7.41 -4.49
C ASP A 126 10.46 -7.23 -4.36
N ASN A 127 11.04 -6.25 -5.05
CA ASN A 127 12.47 -5.90 -4.95
C ASN A 127 12.76 -5.00 -3.74
N ASN A 128 12.39 -5.47 -2.55
CA ASN A 128 12.76 -4.88 -1.27
C ASN A 128 12.82 -5.96 -0.18
N ASN A 129 13.40 -5.65 0.98
CA ASN A 129 13.67 -6.65 2.02
C ASN A 129 12.48 -6.92 2.95
N HIS A 130 11.30 -6.34 2.71
CA HIS A 130 10.11 -6.54 3.53
C HIS A 130 9.30 -7.72 2.99
N ASN A 131 9.16 -8.78 3.79
CA ASN A 131 8.46 -10.02 3.41
C ASN A 131 6.99 -9.76 3.02
N ASP A 132 6.26 -8.93 3.77
CA ASP A 132 4.86 -8.63 3.45
C ASP A 132 4.71 -7.88 2.11
N HIS A 133 5.69 -7.08 1.68
CA HIS A 133 5.64 -6.46 0.36
C HIS A 133 5.80 -7.49 -0.76
N GLN A 134 6.73 -8.45 -0.58
CA GLN A 134 6.94 -9.55 -1.51
C GLN A 134 5.71 -10.49 -1.56
N ALA A 135 5.12 -10.77 -0.40
CA ALA A 135 3.92 -11.57 -0.28
C ALA A 135 2.72 -10.89 -0.96
N ALA A 136 2.50 -9.59 -0.74
CA ALA A 136 1.46 -8.81 -1.41
C ALA A 136 1.60 -8.83 -2.94
N HIS A 137 2.83 -8.70 -3.44
CA HIS A 137 3.12 -8.83 -4.87
C HIS A 137 2.76 -10.22 -5.41
N THR A 138 3.12 -11.28 -4.66
CA THR A 138 2.80 -12.67 -5.00
C THR A 138 1.30 -12.94 -4.97
N ILE A 139 0.60 -12.47 -3.95
CA ILE A 139 -0.86 -12.57 -3.79
C ILE A 139 -1.56 -11.96 -5.00
N ALA A 140 -1.18 -10.75 -5.41
CA ALA A 140 -1.79 -10.10 -6.56
C ALA A 140 -1.61 -10.88 -7.87
N LYS A 141 -0.39 -11.40 -8.13
CA LYS A 141 -0.14 -12.26 -9.31
C LYS A 141 -0.98 -13.52 -9.26
N LYS A 142 -1.01 -14.20 -8.11
CA LYS A 142 -1.77 -15.44 -7.91
C LYS A 142 -3.27 -15.22 -8.09
N THR A 143 -3.85 -14.18 -7.47
CA THR A 143 -5.26 -13.81 -7.64
C THR A 143 -5.61 -13.58 -9.10
N ALA A 144 -4.78 -12.83 -9.83
CA ALA A 144 -5.04 -12.59 -11.25
C ALA A 144 -5.01 -13.87 -12.10
N ILE A 145 -4.08 -14.79 -11.79
CA ILE A 145 -4.01 -16.11 -12.46
C ILE A 145 -5.26 -16.94 -12.20
N GLU A 146 -5.68 -17.07 -10.93
CA GLU A 146 -6.86 -17.86 -10.55
C GLU A 146 -8.15 -17.33 -11.18
N LEU A 147 -8.27 -16.01 -11.24
CA LEU A 147 -9.43 -15.32 -11.82
C LEU A 147 -9.33 -15.13 -13.35
N GLN A 148 -8.22 -15.55 -13.97
CA GLN A 148 -7.95 -15.38 -15.40
C GLN A 148 -8.09 -13.93 -15.88
N LEU A 149 -7.57 -12.98 -15.10
CA LEU A 149 -7.65 -11.54 -15.38
C LEU A 149 -6.63 -11.10 -16.46
N LYS A 150 -6.80 -11.63 -17.67
CA LYS A 150 -5.83 -11.50 -18.78
C LYS A 150 -5.62 -10.07 -19.28
N ASP A 151 -6.61 -9.20 -19.07
CA ASP A 151 -6.60 -7.81 -19.52
C ASP A 151 -6.15 -6.82 -18.42
N THR A 152 -5.89 -7.30 -17.20
CA THR A 152 -5.46 -6.44 -16.09
C THR A 152 -4.03 -5.93 -16.27
N GLU A 153 -3.86 -4.63 -16.11
CA GLU A 153 -2.54 -4.00 -15.98
C GLU A 153 -2.03 -4.03 -14.53
N PHE A 154 -0.73 -4.24 -14.35
CA PHE A 154 -0.08 -4.21 -13.05
C PHE A 154 0.78 -2.97 -12.93
N TYR A 155 0.42 -2.09 -12.00
CA TYR A 155 1.15 -0.88 -11.66
C TYR A 155 1.97 -1.16 -10.39
N VAL A 156 3.25 -1.43 -10.58
CA VAL A 156 4.17 -1.76 -9.49
C VAL A 156 4.82 -0.47 -8.98
N TYR A 157 4.60 -0.12 -7.72
CA TYR A 157 5.25 1.02 -7.05
C TYR A 157 6.39 0.55 -6.14
N ALA A 158 7.34 1.42 -5.84
CA ALA A 158 8.41 1.15 -4.88
C ALA A 158 8.32 2.06 -3.66
N LEU A 159 8.62 1.51 -2.48
CA LEU A 159 8.62 2.23 -1.20
C LEU A 159 10.05 2.51 -0.73
N TYR A 160 10.86 1.47 -0.53
CA TYR A 160 12.21 1.60 0.03
C TYR A 160 13.33 1.71 -1.00
N ASN A 161 13.09 1.20 -2.22
CA ASN A 161 14.12 1.02 -3.22
C ASN A 161 13.80 1.75 -4.52
N VAL A 162 14.82 1.91 -5.37
CA VAL A 162 14.60 2.36 -6.74
C VAL A 162 14.04 1.19 -7.56
N LEU A 163 12.88 1.41 -8.17
CA LEU A 163 12.24 0.42 -9.02
C LEU A 163 13.13 0.11 -10.25
N LYS A 164 13.47 -1.16 -10.47
CA LYS A 164 14.28 -1.59 -11.63
C LYS A 164 13.36 -2.10 -12.74
N VAL A 165 13.07 -1.22 -13.69
CA VAL A 165 12.09 -1.47 -14.75
C VAL A 165 12.66 -1.06 -16.11
N PRO A 166 12.48 -1.87 -17.16
CA PRO A 166 12.79 -1.48 -18.53
C PRO A 166 12.16 -0.13 -18.90
N ARG A 167 12.84 0.68 -19.72
CA ARG A 167 12.41 2.06 -20.00
C ARG A 167 11.01 2.14 -20.62
N ASP A 168 10.64 1.17 -21.45
CA ASP A 168 9.34 1.05 -22.10
C ASP A 168 8.20 0.66 -21.15
N HIS A 169 8.53 0.07 -20.00
CA HIS A 169 7.57 -0.29 -18.95
C HIS A 169 7.46 0.79 -17.86
N GLN A 170 8.26 1.86 -17.92
CA GLN A 170 8.20 2.93 -16.93
C GLN A 170 7.04 3.89 -17.22
N LYS A 171 6.13 4.03 -16.27
CA LYS A 171 5.08 5.03 -16.29
C LYS A 171 5.34 6.10 -15.23
N LYS A 172 5.27 7.36 -15.64
CA LYS A 172 5.32 8.52 -14.73
C LYS A 172 3.96 9.20 -14.70
N ILE A 173 3.36 9.33 -13.53
CA ILE A 173 2.11 10.05 -13.30
C ILE A 173 2.43 11.37 -12.61
N LYS A 174 1.93 12.49 -13.15
CA LYS A 174 2.08 13.81 -12.52
C LYS A 174 1.04 13.92 -11.39
N ILE A 175 1.51 14.25 -10.19
CA ILE A 175 0.65 14.33 -8.99
C ILE A 175 0.84 15.65 -8.23
N ALA A 176 1.49 16.65 -8.85
CA ALA A 176 1.87 17.89 -8.18
C ALA A 176 0.68 18.64 -7.55
N ASP A 177 -0.51 18.52 -8.15
CA ASP A 177 -1.73 19.18 -7.66
C ASP A 177 -2.31 18.49 -6.40
N TYR A 178 -1.89 17.25 -6.10
CA TYR A 178 -2.37 16.43 -4.98
C TYR A 178 -1.44 16.42 -3.77
N ARG A 179 -0.24 16.99 -3.90
CA ARG A 179 0.83 16.84 -2.90
C ARG A 179 0.50 17.39 -1.51
N ASP A 180 -0.26 18.48 -1.45
CA ASP A 180 -0.64 19.12 -0.18
C ASP A 180 -1.74 18.30 0.49
N GLN A 181 -2.70 17.79 -0.30
CA GLN A 181 -3.71 16.85 0.18
C GLN A 181 -3.06 15.56 0.71
N LEU A 182 -2.06 15.00 0.01
CA LEU A 182 -1.31 13.83 0.50
C LEU A 182 -0.63 14.11 1.84
N TYR A 183 0.00 15.27 1.97
CA TYR A 183 0.67 15.66 3.21
C TYR A 183 -0.31 15.72 4.37
N GLU A 184 -1.51 16.29 4.15
CA GLU A 184 -2.55 16.33 5.19
C GLU A 184 -3.14 14.96 5.50
N LEU A 185 -3.39 14.12 4.49
CA LEU A 185 -3.90 12.75 4.68
C LEU A 185 -2.94 11.88 5.48
N MET A 186 -1.63 11.97 5.19
CA MET A 186 -0.61 11.17 5.87
C MET A 186 -0.51 11.49 7.36
N LYS A 187 -0.93 12.68 7.81
CA LYS A 187 -1.04 13.02 9.25
C LYS A 187 -2.10 12.19 9.99
N GLY A 188 -3.00 11.53 9.27
CA GLY A 188 -3.99 10.63 9.85
C GLY A 188 -3.36 9.33 10.40
N TYR A 189 -2.22 8.90 9.87
CA TYR A 189 -1.46 7.74 10.35
C TYR A 189 -0.55 8.09 11.54
N LYS A 190 -1.14 8.42 12.69
CA LYS A 190 -0.40 8.93 13.85
C LYS A 190 0.53 7.86 14.43
N THR A 191 0.13 6.59 14.39
CA THR A 191 0.98 5.47 14.80
C THR A 191 2.21 5.37 13.89
N GLN A 192 2.03 5.37 12.57
CA GLN A 192 3.14 5.30 11.60
C GLN A 192 4.10 6.48 11.70
N LEU A 193 3.57 7.68 11.90
CA LEU A 193 4.38 8.88 12.07
C LEU A 193 5.25 8.86 13.33
N CYS A 194 5.14 7.84 14.18
CA CYS A 194 6.11 7.58 15.23
C CYS A 194 7.42 6.94 14.79
N LEU A 195 7.52 6.45 13.56
CA LEU A 195 8.80 6.06 12.98
C LEU A 195 9.53 7.28 12.41
N LYS A 196 10.85 7.35 12.64
CA LYS A 196 11.76 8.39 12.13
C LYS A 196 11.71 8.47 10.62
N ASP A 197 11.84 7.33 9.94
CA ASP A 197 11.84 7.27 8.48
C ASP A 197 10.49 7.67 7.88
N THR A 198 9.37 7.20 8.44
CA THR A 198 8.02 7.61 8.02
C THR A 198 7.81 9.12 8.20
N ARG A 199 8.24 9.68 9.33
CA ARG A 199 8.15 11.14 9.57
C ARG A 199 9.03 11.94 8.62
N MET A 200 10.22 11.46 8.31
CA MET A 200 11.07 12.07 7.28
C MET A 200 10.43 11.98 5.90
N GLY A 201 9.84 10.82 5.57
CA GLY A 201 9.12 10.57 4.33
C GLY A 201 7.96 11.53 4.10
N LEU A 202 7.18 11.82 5.16
CA LEU A 202 6.09 12.80 5.12
C LEU A 202 6.55 14.17 4.58
N GLU A 203 7.71 14.67 5.00
CA GLU A 203 8.20 15.98 4.54
C GLU A 203 8.56 16.00 3.04
N THR A 204 8.78 14.84 2.42
CA THR A 204 9.01 14.74 0.97
C THR A 204 7.73 14.98 0.16
N PHE A 205 6.54 14.78 0.74
CA PHE A 205 5.27 14.87 0.02
C PHE A 205 5.07 16.25 -0.59
N LYS A 206 5.34 17.32 0.16
CA LYS A 206 5.25 18.73 -0.32
C LYS A 206 6.07 19.02 -1.59
N ARG A 207 7.09 18.21 -1.88
CA ARG A 207 7.99 18.36 -3.03
C ARG A 207 7.75 17.30 -4.11
N ARG A 208 6.93 16.27 -3.82
CA ARG A 208 6.60 15.20 -4.76
C ARG A 208 5.77 15.78 -5.89
N ARG A 209 6.28 15.69 -7.11
CA ARG A 209 5.59 16.17 -8.34
C ARG A 209 5.06 15.03 -9.20
N SER A 210 5.55 13.82 -8.96
CA SER A 210 5.21 12.66 -9.77
C SER A 210 5.45 11.37 -9.02
N GLU A 211 4.69 10.37 -9.40
CA GLU A 211 4.87 8.97 -9.03
C GLU A 211 5.35 8.17 -10.23
N ARG A 212 6.11 7.11 -9.95
CA ARG A 212 6.70 6.24 -10.97
C ARG A 212 6.26 4.82 -10.71
N PHE A 213 5.84 4.15 -11.77
CA PHE A 213 5.41 2.77 -11.75
C PHE A 213 6.16 1.98 -12.81
N GLY A 214 6.34 0.69 -12.55
CA GLY A 214 6.51 -0.30 -13.59
C GLY A 214 5.13 -0.78 -14.00
N VAL A 215 4.82 -0.69 -15.29
CA VAL A 215 3.53 -1.12 -15.84
C VAL A 215 3.76 -2.37 -16.66
N PHE A 216 3.09 -3.44 -16.26
CA PHE A 216 3.21 -4.75 -16.87
C PHE A 216 1.84 -5.35 -17.17
N LYS A 217 1.81 -6.33 -18.06
CA LYS A 217 0.62 -7.08 -18.46
C LYS A 217 0.59 -8.45 -17.82
N TYR A 218 -0.60 -9.05 -17.76
CA TYR A 218 -0.79 -10.42 -17.26
C TYR A 218 0.21 -11.45 -17.83
N ASN A 219 0.49 -11.41 -19.14
CA ASN A 219 1.39 -12.36 -19.79
C ASN A 219 2.90 -12.05 -19.59
N GLU A 220 3.24 -11.04 -18.80
CA GLU A 220 4.61 -10.61 -18.50
C GLU A 220 5.09 -11.03 -17.11
N MET A 221 4.24 -11.67 -16.30
CA MET A 221 4.60 -12.16 -14.97
C MET A 221 5.85 -13.05 -14.99
N ASN A 222 6.74 -12.82 -14.04
CA ASN A 222 8.02 -13.51 -13.83
C ASN A 222 9.01 -13.36 -14.99
N LYS A 223 8.83 -12.35 -15.86
CA LYS A 223 9.78 -12.04 -16.95
C LYS A 223 10.69 -10.87 -16.63
N PHE A 224 10.38 -10.11 -15.57
CA PHE A 224 11.13 -8.92 -15.19
C PHE A 224 11.54 -8.98 -13.71
N GLU A 225 12.63 -8.30 -13.36
CA GLU A 225 13.17 -8.32 -11.98
C GLU A 225 12.21 -7.78 -10.91
N ASN A 226 11.15 -7.06 -11.31
CA ASN A 226 10.13 -6.47 -10.43
C ASN A 226 8.71 -6.96 -10.74
N PHE A 227 8.57 -8.01 -11.58
CA PHE A 227 7.27 -8.52 -12.01
C PHE A 227 7.33 -9.93 -12.62
#